data_AF-A0A9E5NF26-F1
#
_entry.id   AF-A0A9E5NF26-F1
#
_cell.length_a   1.000
_cell.length_b   1.000
_cell.length_c   1.000
_cell.angle_alpha   90.00
_cell.angle_beta   90.00
_cell.angle_gamma   90.00
#
_symmetry.space_group_name_H-M   'P 1'
#
loop_
_entity.id
_entity.type
_entity.pdbx_description
1 polymer ?
#
loop_
_entity_poly.entity_id
_entity_poly.type
_entity_poly.pdbx_seq_one_letter_code
_entity_poly.pdbx_strand_id
1 'polypeptide(L)' 'ATLIGTDLDSDLAVIQVDLPEKDLVPLPLGDSDTLRIGEPVVAIGNPFGLSGTMTVGIVSALGRTLDSER' A
#
# COMPACT_ATOMS: atom_id res chain seq x y z
N ALA A 1 -10.69 -3.85 14.26
CA ALA A 1 -9.40 -4.48 13.91
C ALA A 1 -8.49 -4.42 15.14
N THR A 2 -7.60 -5.39 15.29
CA THR A 2 -6.62 -5.48 16.38
C THR A 2 -5.22 -5.31 15.82
N LEU A 3 -4.36 -4.57 16.51
CA LEU A 3 -2.95 -4.41 16.10
C LEU A 3 -2.14 -5.67 16.42
N ILE A 4 -1.38 -6.17 15.44
CA ILE A 4 -0.49 -7.34 15.59
C ILE A 4 0.97 -6.90 15.71
N GLY A 5 1.37 -5.85 14.98
CA GLY A 5 2.72 -5.31 15.05
C GLY A 5 2.88 -4.04 14.22
N THR A 6 3.95 -3.30 14.50
CA THR A 6 4.34 -2.06 13.81
C THR A 6 5.84 -2.03 13.61
N ASP A 7 6.28 -1.48 12.49
CA ASP A 7 7.67 -1.10 12.23
C ASP A 7 7.72 0.39 11.90
N LEU A 8 8.37 1.17 12.77
CA LEU A 8 8.48 2.62 12.63
C LEU A 8 9.51 3.04 11.58
N ASP A 9 10.54 2.23 11.33
CA ASP A 9 11.59 2.60 10.38
C ASP A 9 11.10 2.45 8.93
N SER A 10 10.19 1.51 8.68
CA SER A 10 9.55 1.31 7.38
C SER A 10 8.16 1.97 7.23
N ASP A 11 7.64 2.59 8.29
CA ASP A 11 6.26 3.12 8.37
C ASP A 11 5.18 2.08 8.01
N LEU A 12 5.24 0.89 8.64
CA LEU A 12 4.30 -0.21 8.38
C LEU A 12 3.60 -0.70 9.65
N ALA A 13 2.36 -1.16 9.49
CA ALA A 13 1.59 -1.83 10.53
C ALA A 13 0.85 -3.06 9.98
N VAL A 14 0.78 -4.11 10.79
CA VAL A 14 -0.04 -5.30 10.51
C VAL A 14 -1.21 -5.33 11.49
N ILE A 15 -2.42 -5.41 10.93
CA ILE A 15 -3.66 -5.49 11.70
C ILE A 15 -4.41 -6.78 11.37
N GLN A 16 -5.11 -7.30 12.37
CA GLN A 16 -6.05 -8.40 12.22
C GLN A 16 -7.48 -7.86 12.20
N VAL A 17 -8.25 -8.25 11.19
CA VAL A 17 -9.68 -7.98 11.11
C VAL A 17 -10.45 -9.22 11.56
N ASP A 18 -11.55 -9.00 12.28
CA ASP A 18 -12.48 -10.05 12.70
C ASP A 18 -13.63 -10.09 11.70
N LEU A 19 -13.39 -10.75 10.57
CA LEU A 19 -14.34 -10.91 9.47
C LEU A 19 -14.31 -12.38 8.99
N PRO A 20 -15.45 -12.96 8.60
CA PRO A 20 -15.48 -14.29 7.99
C PRO A 20 -14.58 -14.34 6.74
N GLU A 21 -13.81 -15.42 6.57
CA GLU A 21 -12.90 -15.58 5.42
C GLU A 21 -13.60 -15.41 4.07
N LYS A 22 -14.86 -15.84 3.96
CA LYS A 22 -15.68 -15.71 2.75
C LYS A 22 -15.96 -14.26 2.32
N ASP A 23 -15.81 -13.30 3.25
CA ASP A 23 -16.06 -11.87 3.00
C ASP A 23 -14.75 -11.13 2.66
N LEU A 24 -13.61 -11.83 2.66
CA LEU A 24 -12.29 -11.30 2.36
C LEU A 24 -11.80 -11.79 1.00
N VAL A 25 -11.28 -10.87 0.19
CA VAL A 25 -10.63 -11.18 -1.08
C VAL A 25 -9.20 -10.63 -1.01
N PRO A 26 -8.19 -11.46 -0.71
CA PRO A 26 -6.81 -10.99 -0.65
C PRO A 26 -6.30 -10.62 -2.04
N LEU A 27 -5.55 -9.54 -2.13
CA LEU A 27 -4.89 -9.16 -3.37
C LEU A 27 -3.65 -10.03 -3.61
N PRO A 28 -3.43 -10.52 -4.85
CA PRO A 28 -2.14 -11.11 -5.20
C PRO A 28 -1.05 -10.03 -5.11
N LEU A 29 0.10 -10.38 -4.53
CA LEU A 29 1.26 -9.49 -4.49
C LEU A 29 2.05 -9.60 -5.80
N GLY A 30 2.47 -8.45 -6.32
CA GLY A 30 3.41 -8.36 -7.44
C GLY A 30 4.86 -8.36 -6.96
N ASP A 31 5.79 -8.53 -7.91
CA ASP A 31 7.23 -8.43 -7.67
C ASP A 31 7.72 -7.00 -7.95
N SER A 32 8.07 -6.25 -6.90
CA SER A 32 8.53 -4.86 -7.01
C SER A 32 9.90 -4.72 -7.69
N ASP A 33 10.72 -5.76 -7.71
CA ASP A 33 12.08 -5.71 -8.28
C ASP A 33 12.04 -5.66 -9.83
N THR A 34 10.88 -5.97 -10.42
CA THR A 34 10.67 -5.99 -11.87
C THR A 34 10.12 -4.69 -12.45
N LEU A 35 9.78 -3.72 -11.60
CA LEU A 35 9.16 -2.45 -11.98
C LEU A 35 10.06 -1.59 -12.87
N ARG A 36 9.45 -0.79 -13.75
CA ARG A 36 10.18 0.14 -14.64
C ARG A 36 9.64 1.56 -14.54
N ILE A 37 10.53 2.54 -14.64
CA ILE A 37 10.13 3.95 -14.77
C ILE A 37 9.31 4.13 -16.04
N GLY A 38 8.19 4.84 -15.93
CA GLY A 38 7.21 5.04 -17.01
C GLY A 38 6.12 3.96 -17.08
N GLU A 39 6.22 2.89 -16.30
CA GLU A 39 5.19 1.86 -16.24
C GLU A 39 3.86 2.43 -15.70
N PRO A 40 2.71 2.13 -16.34
CA PRO A 40 1.41 2.59 -15.86
C PRO A 40 1.08 2.02 -14.48
N VAL A 41 0.52 2.86 -13.61
CA VAL A 41 0.08 2.46 -12.27
C VAL A 41 -1.30 3.01 -11.95
N VAL A 42 -1.96 2.36 -10.99
CA VAL A 42 -3.21 2.81 -10.38
C VAL A 42 -2.99 2.95 -8.88
N ALA A 43 -3.41 4.06 -8.30
CA ALA A 43 -3.45 4.25 -6.85
C ALA A 43 -4.91 4.23 -6.37
N ILE A 44 -5.18 3.43 -5.34
CA ILE A 44 -6.50 3.24 -4.74
C ILE A 44 -6.41 3.66 -3.27
N GLY A 45 -7.35 4.48 -2.81
CA GLY A 45 -7.35 4.95 -1.41
C GLY A 45 -8.55 5.82 -1.06
N ASN A 46 -8.42 6.54 0.06
CA ASN A 46 -9.43 7.43 0.59
C ASN A 46 -8.84 8.81 0.95
N PRO A 47 -8.49 9.64 -0.06
CA PRO A 47 -8.05 11.01 0.18
C PRO A 47 -9.22 11.88 0.69
N PHE A 48 -8.97 12.72 1.68
CA PHE A 48 -9.93 13.68 2.25
C PHE A 48 -11.22 13.07 2.84
N GLY A 49 -11.26 11.76 3.10
CA GLY A 49 -12.47 11.07 3.60
C GLY A 49 -13.51 10.76 2.52
N LEU A 50 -13.16 10.93 1.24
CA LEU A 50 -13.99 10.50 0.11
C LEU A 50 -13.83 8.99 -0.12
N SER A 51 -14.90 8.24 0.14
CA SER A 51 -14.91 6.78 -0.03
C SER A 51 -14.55 6.35 -1.45
N GLY A 52 -13.52 5.51 -1.59
CA GLY A 52 -13.22 4.77 -2.81
C GLY A 52 -12.71 5.64 -3.97
N THR A 53 -11.55 6.28 -3.80
CA THR A 53 -10.91 7.04 -4.88
C THR A 53 -9.90 6.17 -5.63
N MET A 54 -9.89 6.32 -6.95
CA MET A 54 -8.91 5.72 -7.86
C MET A 54 -8.26 6.80 -8.73
N THR A 55 -6.93 6.79 -8.84
CA THR A 55 -6.17 7.66 -9.74
C THR A 55 -5.23 6.82 -10.61
N VAL A 56 -4.91 7.33 -11.80
CA VAL A 56 -4.02 6.67 -12.77
C VAL A 56 -2.77 7.53 -12.97
N GLY A 57 -1.61 6.89 -13.07
CA GLY A 57 -0.34 7.57 -13.28
C GLY A 57 0.73 6.64 -13.84
N ILE A 58 1.98 6.99 -13.60
CA ILE A 58 3.15 6.18 -13.98
C ILE A 58 4.15 6.09 -12.83
N VAL A 59 4.99 5.04 -12.83
CA VAL A 59 6.19 4.99 -11.99
C VAL A 59 7.13 6.13 -12.37
N SER A 60 7.35 7.08 -11.48
CA SER A 60 8.17 8.27 -11.77
C SER A 60 9.66 8.08 -11.46
N ALA A 61 10.02 7.24 -10.50
CA ALA A 61 11.39 6.81 -10.19
C ALA A 61 11.35 5.56 -9.28
N LEU A 62 12.50 4.90 -9.13
CA LEU A 62 12.72 3.76 -8.23
C LEU A 62 13.81 4.11 -7.20
N GLY A 63 13.82 3.43 -6.05
CA GLY A 63 14.89 3.56 -5.05
C GLY A 63 14.97 4.93 -4.38
N ARG A 64 13.86 5.69 -4.30
CA ARG A 64 13.83 6.91 -3.50
C ARG A 64 13.87 6.54 -2.02
N THR A 65 14.76 7.17 -1.28
CA THR A 65 14.80 7.11 0.17
C THR A 65 14.01 8.28 0.73
N LEU A 66 13.19 8.02 1.74
CA LEU A 66 12.63 9.04 2.62
C LEU A 66 13.50 9.07 3.87
N ASP A 67 13.77 10.26 4.38
CA ASP A 67 14.46 10.40 5.66
C ASP A 67 13.53 9.85 6.75
N SER A 68 14.04 8.94 7.59
CA SER A 68 13.30 8.46 8.76
C SER A 68 13.29 9.58 9.79
N GLU A 69 12.17 9.78 10.50
CA GLU A 69 12.01 10.84 11.52
C GLU A 69 12.78 10.55 12.83
N ARG A 70 13.95 9.90 12.73
CA ARG A 70 14.88 9.64 13.85
C ARG A 70 16.24 10.29 13.61
#